data_AF-A0A2M7PUD6-F1
#
_entry.id   AF-A0A2M7PUD6-F1
#
_cell.length_a   1.000
_cell.length_b   1.000
_cell.length_c   1.000
_cell.angle_alpha   90.00
_cell.angle_beta   90.00
_cell.angle_gamma   90.00
#
_symmetry.space_group_name_H-M   'P 1'
#
loop_
_entity.id
_entity.type
_entity.pdbx_description
1 polymer ?
#
loop_
_entity_poly.entity_id
_entity_poly.type
_entity_poly.pdbx_seq_one_letter_code
_entity_poly.pdbx_strand_id
1 'polypeptide(L)'
;LAGEAVSGWKAVGTEKTITECEGPWIHAIDGQPAMEVVKKFTGIELNDPLRDDGYSHVGTTFPIQIQQEKGAPVMRPLLKFNPDDDSIMCGGSVVKGSRFRFSLPPDFEVVDSVIDSAREIKENELSDADALLVFSCIGRKVSLGPMAASEVLGIQ
;
A
#
# COMPACT_ATOMS: atom_id res chain seq x y z
N LEU A 1 15.27 -5.99 21.96
CA LEU A 1 15.02 -5.26 20.69
C LEU A 1 13.51 -5.23 20.51
N ALA A 2 12.88 -4.12 20.88
CA ALA A 2 11.49 -3.83 20.60
C ALA A 2 11.44 -2.81 19.45
N GLY A 3 10.37 -2.84 18.66
CA GLY A 3 10.23 -1.96 17.51
C GLY A 3 8.83 -2.05 16.93
N GLU A 4 8.36 -0.93 16.40
CA GLU A 4 7.04 -0.82 15.79
C GLU A 4 7.13 -0.52 14.30
N ALA A 5 6.12 -0.99 13.56
CA ALA A 5 5.96 -0.73 12.15
C ALA A 5 4.63 0.01 11.93
N VAL A 6 4.73 1.32 11.73
CA VAL A 6 3.59 2.16 11.34
C VAL A 6 3.48 2.13 9.82
N SER A 7 2.32 1.82 9.26
CA SER A 7 2.12 1.85 7.79
C SER A 7 1.60 3.22 7.33
N GLY A 8 0.60 3.78 8.02
CA GLY A 8 -0.14 4.99 7.62
C GLY A 8 -1.15 4.79 6.49
N TRP A 9 -1.16 3.62 5.88
CA TRP A 9 -2.01 3.31 4.74
C TRP A 9 -3.42 2.95 5.22
N LYS A 10 -4.39 3.81 4.91
CA LYS A 10 -5.78 3.60 5.28
C LYS A 10 -6.49 2.75 4.22
N ALA A 11 -7.16 1.68 4.66
CA ALA A 11 -8.07 0.93 3.81
C ALA A 11 -9.29 1.80 3.49
N VAL A 12 -9.68 1.86 2.22
CA VAL A 12 -10.81 2.67 1.78
C VAL A 12 -11.75 1.89 0.87
N GLY A 13 -12.97 2.42 0.74
CA GLY A 13 -13.99 1.85 -0.13
C GLY A 13 -14.58 0.55 0.41
N THR A 14 -15.26 -0.16 -0.48
CA THR A 14 -15.90 -1.44 -0.17
C THR A 14 -14.91 -2.59 -0.27
N GLU A 15 -15.15 -3.63 0.52
CA GLU A 15 -14.43 -4.90 0.38
C GLU A 15 -14.72 -5.50 -0.99
N LYS A 16 -13.65 -6.00 -1.63
CA LYS A 16 -13.62 -6.58 -2.97
C LYS A 16 -13.14 -8.01 -2.89
N THR A 17 -13.61 -8.85 -3.80
CA THR A 17 -13.23 -10.27 -3.87
C THR A 17 -12.52 -10.56 -5.17
N ILE A 18 -11.35 -11.21 -5.09
CA ILE A 18 -10.65 -11.72 -6.27
C ILE A 18 -11.42 -12.95 -6.77
N THR A 19 -12.09 -12.82 -7.92
CA THR A 19 -12.91 -13.90 -8.49
C THR A 19 -12.14 -14.76 -9.49
N GLU A 20 -11.06 -14.23 -10.08
CA GLU A 20 -10.19 -14.95 -11.00
C GLU A 20 -8.75 -14.44 -10.93
N CYS A 21 -7.80 -15.35 -10.76
CA CYS A 21 -6.37 -15.03 -10.67
C CYS A 21 -5.50 -16.23 -11.04
N GLU A 22 -4.32 -15.95 -11.59
CA GLU A 22 -3.27 -16.93 -11.86
C GLU A 22 -1.93 -16.43 -11.31
N GLY A 23 -1.44 -17.07 -10.25
CA GLY A 23 -0.22 -16.64 -9.57
C GLY A 23 -0.34 -15.19 -9.05
N PRO A 24 0.50 -14.25 -9.48
CA PRO A 24 0.42 -12.84 -9.09
C PRO A 24 -0.56 -12.00 -9.93
N TRP A 25 -1.11 -12.57 -11.01
CA TRP A 25 -2.05 -11.90 -11.91
C TRP A 25 -3.48 -12.06 -11.43
N ILE A 26 -4.22 -10.95 -11.40
CA ILE A 26 -5.64 -10.89 -11.09
C ILE A 26 -6.36 -10.53 -12.39
N HIS A 27 -7.23 -11.42 -12.86
CA HIS A 27 -8.01 -11.23 -14.09
C HIS A 27 -9.38 -10.61 -13.78
N ALA A 28 -10.01 -11.02 -12.68
CA ALA A 28 -11.33 -10.52 -12.31
C ALA A 28 -11.48 -10.23 -10.81
N ILE A 29 -12.18 -9.13 -10.52
CA ILE A 29 -12.56 -8.65 -9.19
C ILE A 29 -14.08 -8.47 -9.18
N ASP A 30 -14.77 -9.09 -8.21
CA ASP A 30 -16.24 -9.12 -8.13
C ASP A 30 -16.93 -9.50 -9.46
N GLY A 31 -16.29 -10.35 -10.28
CA GLY A 31 -16.79 -10.76 -11.59
C GLY A 31 -16.62 -9.71 -12.71
N GLN A 32 -15.90 -8.62 -12.46
CA GLN A 32 -15.53 -7.61 -13.46
C GLN A 32 -14.04 -7.69 -13.80
N PRO A 33 -13.61 -7.31 -15.03
CA PRO A 33 -12.19 -7.24 -15.38
C PRO A 33 -11.40 -6.39 -14.40
N ALA A 34 -10.24 -6.87 -13.98
CA ALA A 34 -9.50 -6.25 -12.88
C ALA A 34 -9.06 -4.81 -13.21
N MET A 35 -8.62 -4.56 -14.46
CA MET A 35 -8.26 -3.23 -14.92
C MET A 35 -9.43 -2.25 -14.89
N GLU A 36 -10.65 -2.67 -15.21
CA GLU A 36 -11.82 -1.80 -15.10
C GLU A 36 -12.09 -1.37 -13.67
N VAL A 37 -12.00 -2.31 -12.73
CA VAL A 37 -12.23 -2.01 -11.30
C VAL A 37 -11.17 -1.02 -10.80
N VAL A 38 -9.91 -1.20 -11.19
CA VAL A 38 -8.84 -0.25 -10.84
C VAL A 38 -9.04 1.11 -11.51
N LYS A 39 -9.43 1.16 -12.79
CA LYS A 39 -9.76 2.42 -13.49
C LYS A 39 -10.89 3.18 -12.78
N LYS A 40 -11.97 2.48 -12.41
CA LYS A 40 -13.10 3.06 -11.67
C LYS A 40 -12.69 3.58 -10.29
N PHE A 41 -11.80 2.87 -9.60
CA PHE A 41 -11.36 3.25 -8.27
C PHE A 41 -10.36 4.41 -8.28
N THR A 42 -9.38 4.37 -9.17
CA THR A 42 -8.31 5.38 -9.24
C THR A 42 -8.68 6.62 -10.05
N GLY A 43 -9.67 6.51 -10.94
CA GLY A 43 -10.02 7.57 -11.89
C GLY A 43 -8.94 7.80 -12.95
N ILE A 44 -7.98 6.88 -13.09
CA ILE A 44 -6.84 7.04 -13.99
C ILE A 44 -7.08 6.22 -15.27
N GLU A 45 -6.97 6.90 -16.41
CA GLU A 45 -6.84 6.26 -17.72
C GLU A 45 -5.52 5.48 -17.76
N LEU A 46 -5.62 4.15 -17.71
CA LEU A 46 -4.46 3.23 -17.75
C LEU A 46 -3.87 3.05 -19.16
N ASN A 47 -4.38 3.78 -20.17
CA ASN A 47 -3.97 3.69 -21.57
C ASN A 47 -2.98 4.79 -22.00
N ASP A 48 -2.29 5.44 -21.05
CA ASP A 48 -1.29 6.47 -21.37
C ASP A 48 0.09 5.85 -21.65
N PRO A 49 0.55 5.83 -22.93
CA PRO A 49 1.87 5.30 -23.28
C PRO A 49 3.05 6.10 -22.69
N LEU A 50 2.81 7.27 -22.08
CA LEU A 50 3.83 8.02 -21.35
C LEU A 50 4.16 7.43 -19.97
N ARG A 51 3.47 6.36 -19.53
CA ARG A 51 3.68 5.69 -18.24
C ARG A 51 4.44 4.35 -18.35
N ASP A 52 5.07 4.11 -19.49
CA ASP A 52 5.79 2.88 -19.83
C ASP A 52 7.24 2.85 -19.30
N ASP A 53 7.43 3.08 -18.00
CA ASP A 53 8.73 2.88 -17.33
C ASP A 53 8.83 1.48 -16.66
N GLY A 54 7.90 0.58 -16.99
CA GLY A 54 7.84 -0.78 -16.44
C GLY A 54 7.28 -0.88 -15.02
N TYR A 55 7.00 0.25 -14.36
CA TYR A 55 6.33 0.34 -13.06
C TYR A 55 5.40 1.56 -13.06
N SER A 56 4.16 1.40 -13.54
CA SER A 56 3.22 2.51 -13.53
C SER A 56 3.13 3.11 -12.12
N HIS A 57 3.47 4.39 -11.97
CA HIS A 57 3.40 5.12 -10.69
C HIS A 57 2.06 4.92 -9.96
N VAL A 58 0.99 4.66 -10.72
CA VAL A 58 -0.36 4.31 -10.27
C VAL A 58 -0.36 3.10 -9.32
N GLY A 59 0.35 2.04 -9.66
CA GLY A 59 0.27 0.77 -8.93
C GLY A 59 1.02 0.79 -7.58
N THR A 60 2.07 1.61 -7.48
CA THR A 60 2.72 1.97 -6.20
C THR A 60 1.92 2.98 -5.38
N THR A 61 1.05 3.76 -6.01
CA THR A 61 0.24 4.79 -5.33
C THR A 61 -1.00 4.17 -4.66
N PHE A 62 -1.56 3.10 -5.22
CA PHE A 62 -2.78 2.46 -4.70
C PHE A 62 -2.60 0.94 -4.50
N PRO A 63 -1.88 0.51 -3.46
CA PRO A 63 -1.74 -0.89 -3.12
C PRO A 63 -3.07 -1.47 -2.64
N ILE A 64 -3.21 -2.78 -2.79
CA ILE A 64 -4.33 -3.53 -2.23
C ILE A 64 -3.94 -4.10 -0.87
N GLN A 65 -4.88 -4.07 0.07
CA GLN A 65 -4.74 -4.71 1.39
C GLN A 65 -5.56 -5.98 1.42
N ILE A 66 -4.88 -7.13 1.30
CA ILE A 66 -5.51 -8.44 1.36
C ILE A 66 -5.82 -8.78 2.82
N GLN A 67 -7.11 -8.96 3.10
CA GLN A 67 -7.61 -9.33 4.41
C GLN A 67 -7.21 -10.77 4.72
N GLN A 68 -6.65 -10.98 5.92
CA GLN A 68 -6.27 -12.29 6.42
C GLN A 68 -7.37 -12.82 7.35
N GLU A 69 -7.51 -14.14 7.46
CA GLU A 69 -8.42 -14.74 8.45
C GLU A 69 -8.00 -14.44 9.89
N LYS A 70 -6.69 -14.28 10.12
CA LYS A 70 -6.08 -13.93 11.39
C LYS A 70 -4.88 -13.01 11.17
N GLY A 71 -4.78 -11.95 11.96
CA GLY A 71 -3.67 -11.00 11.90
C GLY A 71 -3.94 -9.75 11.05
N ALA A 72 -2.89 -8.94 10.86
CA ALA A 72 -2.98 -7.70 10.11
C ALA A 72 -3.14 -7.95 8.59
N PRO A 73 -3.81 -7.04 7.85
CA PRO A 73 -3.92 -7.13 6.39
C PRO A 73 -2.54 -7.10 5.72
N VAL A 74 -2.39 -7.86 4.63
CA VAL A 74 -1.16 -7.90 3.84
C VAL A 74 -1.26 -6.91 2.70
N MET A 75 -0.38 -5.91 2.69
CA MET A 75 -0.31 -4.90 1.64
C MET A 75 0.45 -5.41 0.43
N ARG A 76 -0.10 -5.19 -0.76
CA ARG A 76 0.53 -5.57 -2.03
C ARG A 76 0.42 -4.43 -3.03
N PRO A 77 1.56 -3.90 -3.53
CA PRO A 77 1.53 -2.93 -4.60
C PRO A 77 1.04 -3.58 -5.89
N LEU A 78 0.37 -2.82 -6.74
CA LEU A 78 0.12 -3.22 -8.12
C LEU A 78 1.38 -2.89 -8.92
N LEU A 79 1.92 -3.86 -9.65
CA LEU A 79 3.21 -3.74 -10.31
C LEU A 79 3.07 -3.53 -11.81
N LYS A 80 2.13 -4.23 -12.45
CA LYS A 80 1.91 -4.18 -13.90
C LYS A 80 0.43 -4.23 -14.24
N PHE A 81 0.11 -3.67 -15.38
CA PHE A 81 -1.21 -3.69 -16.01
C PHE A 81 -1.06 -4.36 -17.37
N ASN A 82 -1.94 -5.30 -17.72
CA ASN A 82 -1.94 -5.96 -19.02
C ASN A 82 -3.20 -5.60 -19.81
N PRO A 83 -3.12 -4.67 -20.79
CA PRO A 83 -4.26 -4.26 -21.59
C PRO A 83 -4.83 -5.36 -22.49
N ASP A 84 -4.06 -6.41 -22.81
CA ASP A 84 -4.49 -7.46 -23.74
C ASP A 84 -5.61 -8.34 -23.16
N ASP A 85 -5.60 -8.53 -21.83
CA ASP A 85 -6.57 -9.37 -21.11
C ASP A 85 -7.22 -8.66 -19.90
N ASP A 86 -7.07 -7.33 -19.82
CA ASP A 86 -7.56 -6.46 -18.73
C ASP A 86 -7.15 -6.93 -17.31
N SER A 87 -5.99 -7.59 -17.19
CA SER A 87 -5.48 -8.10 -15.91
C SER A 87 -4.48 -7.16 -15.22
N ILE A 88 -4.32 -7.35 -13.91
CA ILE A 88 -3.38 -6.59 -13.07
C ILE A 88 -2.46 -7.54 -12.31
N MET A 89 -1.16 -7.23 -12.26
CA MET A 89 -0.19 -7.97 -11.46
C MET A 89 0.03 -7.28 -10.13
N CYS A 90 -0.01 -8.01 -9.03
CA CYS A 90 0.36 -7.50 -7.71
C CYS A 90 1.67 -8.11 -7.18
N GLY A 91 2.23 -7.48 -6.15
CA GLY A 91 3.39 -8.01 -5.43
C GLY A 91 3.08 -9.34 -4.75
N GLY A 92 3.56 -10.45 -5.33
CA GLY A 92 3.38 -11.81 -4.83
C GLY A 92 2.11 -12.51 -5.33
N SER A 93 1.96 -13.80 -5.05
CA SER A 93 0.83 -14.62 -5.53
C SER A 93 -0.44 -14.46 -4.70
N VAL A 94 -1.59 -14.39 -5.36
CA VAL A 94 -2.91 -14.26 -4.72
C VAL A 94 -3.74 -15.52 -4.90
N VAL A 95 -4.75 -15.68 -4.05
CA VAL A 95 -5.63 -16.85 -4.07
C VAL A 95 -7.03 -16.40 -4.44
N LYS A 96 -7.70 -17.15 -5.32
CA LYS A 96 -9.11 -16.92 -5.66
C LYS A 96 -9.97 -16.96 -4.39
N GLY A 97 -10.91 -16.03 -4.29
CA GLY A 97 -11.73 -15.83 -3.09
C GLY A 97 -11.09 -14.94 -2.03
N SER A 98 -9.83 -14.51 -2.20
CA SER A 98 -9.22 -13.53 -1.30
C SER A 98 -10.01 -12.23 -1.31
N ARG A 99 -10.23 -11.70 -0.11
CA ARG A 99 -10.92 -10.42 0.09
C ARG A 99 -9.88 -9.33 0.30
N PHE A 100 -10.07 -8.19 -0.32
CA PHE A 100 -9.16 -7.07 -0.20
C PHE A 100 -9.90 -5.74 -0.17
N ARG A 101 -9.19 -4.70 0.27
CA ARG A 101 -9.61 -3.31 0.10
C ARG A 101 -8.53 -2.55 -0.62
N PHE A 102 -8.92 -1.54 -1.38
CA PHE A 102 -7.94 -0.59 -1.89
C PHE A 102 -7.40 0.26 -0.74
N SER A 103 -6.15 0.68 -0.88
CA SER A 103 -5.53 1.60 0.06
C SER A 103 -5.18 2.90 -0.65
N LEU A 104 -5.51 4.03 -0.02
CA LEU A 104 -5.00 5.31 -0.46
C LEU A 104 -3.58 5.51 0.08
N PRO A 105 -2.74 6.24 -0.67
CA PRO A 105 -1.45 6.67 -0.13
C PRO A 105 -1.69 7.41 1.18
N PRO A 106 -0.79 7.25 2.16
CA PRO A 106 -0.89 7.97 3.41
C PRO A 106 -0.98 9.47 3.11
N ASP A 107 -1.94 10.12 3.76
CA ASP A 107 -2.01 11.58 3.84
C ASP A 107 -0.94 12.09 4.83
N PHE A 108 -0.87 13.40 5.03
CA PHE A 108 0.10 14.00 5.96
C PHE A 108 -0.02 13.48 7.40
N GLU A 109 -1.16 12.88 7.78
CA GLU A 109 -1.39 12.35 9.13
C GLU A 109 -0.51 11.12 9.44
N VAL A 110 0.09 10.49 8.42
CA VAL A 110 1.06 9.42 8.70
C VAL A 110 2.28 9.94 9.46
N VAL A 111 2.71 11.17 9.20
CA VAL A 111 3.86 11.77 9.87
C VAL A 111 3.58 11.86 11.37
N ASP A 112 2.40 12.36 11.73
CA ASP A 112 1.95 12.44 13.11
C ASP A 112 1.85 11.05 13.75
N SER A 113 1.28 10.06 13.05
CA SER A 113 1.19 8.68 13.57
C SER A 113 2.55 8.01 13.83
N VAL A 114 3.58 8.34 13.04
CA VAL A 114 4.95 7.85 13.27
C VAL A 114 5.54 8.51 14.51
N ILE A 115 5.34 9.82 14.65
CA ILE A 115 5.84 10.59 15.81
C ILE A 115 5.18 10.07 17.09
N ASP A 116 3.87 9.85 17.08
CA ASP A 116 3.12 9.37 18.24
C ASP A 116 3.52 7.95 18.62
N SER A 117 3.62 7.02 17.67
CA SER A 117 4.11 5.65 17.93
C SER A 117 5.54 5.64 18.50
N ALA A 118 6.43 6.48 17.96
CA ALA A 118 7.80 6.59 18.47
C ALA A 118 7.84 7.13 19.92
N ARG A 119 6.97 8.07 20.28
CA ARG A 119 6.83 8.57 21.65
C ARG A 119 6.26 7.50 22.57
N GLU A 120 5.20 6.82 22.14
CA GLU A 120 4.52 5.79 22.92
C GLU A 120 5.47 4.63 23.27
N ILE A 121 6.27 4.16 22.30
CA ILE A 121 7.26 3.10 22.54
C ILE A 121 8.36 3.57 23.51
N LYS A 122 8.79 4.83 23.42
CA LYS A 122 9.80 5.40 24.32
C LYS A 122 9.25 5.51 25.74
N GLU A 123 8.03 6.00 25.90
CA GLU A 123 7.43 6.22 27.21
C GLU A 123 7.05 4.91 27.91
N ASN A 124 6.51 3.93 27.16
CA ASN A 124 5.91 2.74 27.75
C ASN A 124 6.80 1.50 27.78
N GLU A 125 7.73 1.37 26.83
CA GLU A 125 8.53 0.14 26.67
C GLU A 125 10.03 0.36 26.77
N LEU A 126 10.53 1.52 26.29
CA LEU A 126 11.94 1.78 26.08
C LEU A 126 12.38 3.13 26.69
N SER A 127 12.02 3.38 27.96
CA SER A 127 12.28 4.65 28.65
C SER A 127 13.76 5.03 28.72
N ASP A 128 14.63 4.03 28.82
CA ASP A 128 16.07 4.19 28.95
C ASP A 128 16.81 4.11 27.60
N ALA A 129 16.10 4.16 26.48
CA ALA A 129 16.74 4.08 25.17
C ALA A 129 17.48 5.38 24.81
N ASP A 130 18.78 5.25 24.57
CA ASP A 130 19.66 6.36 24.15
C ASP A 130 19.57 6.70 22.64
N ALA A 131 18.99 5.81 21.82
CA ALA A 131 18.90 5.98 20.37
C ALA A 131 17.71 5.24 19.74
N LEU A 132 17.20 5.77 18.62
CA LEU A 132 16.14 5.20 17.79
C LEU A 132 16.61 5.07 16.34
N LEU A 133 16.34 3.92 15.70
CA LEU A 133 16.58 3.70 14.28
C LEU A 133 15.24 3.73 13.52
N VAL A 134 15.11 4.67 12.58
CA VAL A 134 13.88 4.85 11.78
C VAL A 134 14.16 4.46 10.33
N PHE A 135 13.33 3.57 9.79
CA PHE A 135 13.37 3.17 8.39
C PHE A 135 12.11 3.64 7.67
N SER A 136 12.23 4.71 6.86
CA SER A 136 11.11 5.15 6.03
C SER A 136 11.06 4.32 4.74
N CYS A 137 9.89 3.71 4.47
CA CYS A 137 9.68 2.88 3.29
C CYS A 137 9.80 3.73 2.01
N ILE A 138 10.41 3.18 0.95
CA ILE A 138 10.57 3.87 -0.34
C ILE A 138 9.25 4.37 -0.92
N GLY A 139 8.14 3.69 -0.63
CA GLY A 139 6.79 4.13 -1.02
C GLY A 139 6.42 5.51 -0.46
N ARG A 140 6.87 5.85 0.75
CA ARG A 140 6.60 7.18 1.34
C ARG A 140 7.38 8.29 0.67
N LYS A 141 8.60 8.02 0.21
CA LYS A 141 9.36 8.99 -0.59
C LYS A 141 8.66 9.29 -1.92
N VAL A 142 8.06 8.28 -2.54
CA VAL A 142 7.29 8.44 -3.79
C VAL A 142 5.99 9.20 -3.53
N SER A 143 5.29 8.95 -2.42
CA SER A 143 4.01 9.61 -2.11
C SER A 143 4.13 11.00 -1.47
N LEU A 144 5.08 11.23 -0.57
CA LEU A 144 5.22 12.47 0.22
C LEU A 144 6.36 13.38 -0.26
N GLY A 145 7.24 12.90 -1.13
CA GLY A 145 8.37 13.66 -1.65
C GLY A 145 9.27 14.22 -0.53
N PRO A 146 9.58 15.53 -0.51
CA PRO A 146 10.45 16.14 0.51
C PRO A 146 9.86 16.08 1.93
N MET A 147 8.54 15.92 2.07
CA MET A 147 7.86 15.85 3.37
C MET A 147 8.12 14.54 4.12
N ALA A 148 8.63 13.50 3.44
CA ALA A 148 9.03 12.26 4.11
C ALA A 148 10.14 12.51 5.17
N ALA A 149 10.96 13.56 5.01
CA ALA A 149 11.97 13.93 5.99
C ALA A 149 11.38 14.44 7.31
N SER A 150 10.14 14.94 7.31
CA SER A 150 9.45 15.44 8.50
C SER A 150 9.20 14.35 9.55
N GLU A 151 9.11 13.08 9.13
CA GLU A 151 9.01 11.93 10.03
C GLU A 151 10.24 11.84 10.95
N VAL A 152 11.43 12.08 10.40
CA VAL A 152 12.69 12.00 11.16
C VAL A 152 12.88 13.26 12.01
N LEU A 153 12.57 14.43 11.45
CA LEU A 153 12.71 15.71 12.15
C LEU A 153 11.76 15.84 13.35
N GLY A 154 10.55 15.29 13.26
CA GLY A 154 9.55 15.39 14.34
C GLY A 154 9.80 14.49 15.56
N ILE A 155 10.72 13.52 15.44
CA ILE A 155 11.09 12.59 16.52
C ILE A 155 12.35 13.06 17.27
N GLN A 156 13.14 13.97 16.68
CA GLN A 156 14.30 14.59 17.32
C GLN A 156 13.88 15.58 18.41
#